data_AF-A0AAV6K016-F1
#
_entry.id   AF-A0AAV6K016-F1
#
_cell.length_a   1.000
_cell.length_b   1.000
_cell.length_c   1.000
_cell.angle_alpha   90.00
_cell.angle_beta   90.00
_cell.angle_gamma   90.00
#
_symmetry.space_group_name_H-M   'P 1'
#
loop_
_entity.id
_entity.type
_entity.pdbx_description
1 polymer ?
#
loop_
_entity_poly.entity_id
_entity_poly.type
_entity_poly.pdbx_seq_one_letter_code
_entity_poly.pdbx_strand_id
1 'polypeptide(L)'
;MRVSLERKKTILVPYMKEHVPKYHQWMQDPALLQATGSEPLTLDEEYQMQLSWTQDPQKQTFIVLDKELVVGDFIHGNAHTEAMVGDVNIYMNDLDDSQMAEIEIMIAEPKRKNVKHRFCYKESVFHDTCQHHVVLTGNIFSKTHHFPDFRVFQSIRRLVFVLKHETNVHEIGDSRGKGIGKESVLMLMAFAVENFSIHIFRAKIGESNEASLLMFRKLGFMEVSHSEIFKEVSLNLSLRALENDTNIASYNLYSSFAFYKTALVNMVKRLDQCDGS
;
A
#
# COMPACT_ATOMS: atom_id res chain seq x y z
N MET A 1 0.16 -12.31 20.81
CA MET A 1 1.37 -11.54 20.40
C MET A 1 1.00 -10.75 19.17
N ARG A 2 1.04 -9.41 19.19
CA ARG A 2 0.69 -8.56 18.03
C ARG A 2 1.90 -8.49 17.09
N VAL A 3 2.05 -9.49 16.24
CA VAL A 3 3.20 -9.64 15.34
C VAL A 3 2.98 -8.79 14.08
N SER A 4 3.99 -8.03 13.68
CA SER A 4 4.02 -7.44 12.33
C SER A 4 4.73 -8.40 11.37
N LEU A 5 4.28 -8.44 10.13
CA LEU A 5 4.85 -9.29 9.08
C LEU A 5 5.55 -8.39 8.07
N GLU A 6 6.72 -8.81 7.59
CA GLU A 6 7.50 -8.03 6.62
C GLU A 6 7.87 -8.84 5.38
N ARG A 7 7.81 -8.18 4.23
CA ARG A 7 8.32 -8.66 2.96
C ARG A 7 9.08 -7.52 2.26
N LYS A 8 9.30 -7.66 0.95
CA LYS A 8 10.18 -6.80 0.15
C LYS A 8 9.62 -5.39 0.01
N LYS A 9 8.32 -5.27 -0.28
CA LYS A 9 7.63 -4.01 -0.54
C LYS A 9 6.59 -3.71 0.53
N THR A 10 6.15 -4.72 1.26
CA THR A 10 4.98 -4.63 2.14
C THR A 10 5.31 -4.98 3.57
N ILE A 11 4.71 -4.23 4.49
CA ILE A 11 4.67 -4.55 5.91
C ILE A 11 3.19 -4.66 6.31
N LEU A 12 2.84 -5.71 7.06
CA LEU A 12 1.53 -5.85 7.68
C LEU A 12 1.67 -5.60 9.18
N VAL A 13 0.91 -4.64 9.70
CA VAL A 13 0.84 -4.36 11.14
C VAL A 13 -0.56 -4.64 11.65
N PRO A 14 -0.75 -5.15 12.89
CA PRO A 14 -2.08 -5.34 13.46
C PRO A 14 -2.88 -4.03 13.44
N TYR A 15 -4.20 -4.09 13.27
CA TYR A 15 -5.02 -2.88 13.30
C TYR A 15 -5.06 -2.28 14.71
N MET A 16 -4.53 -1.07 14.87
CA MET A 16 -4.42 -0.34 16.13
C MET A 16 -5.33 0.90 16.12
N LYS A 17 -5.59 1.42 17.32
CA LYS A 17 -6.41 2.61 17.53
C LYS A 17 -5.87 3.83 16.76
N GLU A 18 -4.55 3.95 16.66
CA GLU A 18 -3.83 5.03 16.00
C GLU A 18 -4.09 5.09 14.48
N HIS A 19 -4.52 3.98 13.87
CA HIS A 19 -4.86 3.91 12.45
C HIS A 19 -6.25 4.47 12.14
N VAL A 20 -7.16 4.48 13.13
CA VAL A 20 -8.57 4.83 12.94
C VAL A 20 -8.78 6.21 12.29
N PRO A 21 -8.07 7.29 12.66
CA PRO A 21 -8.26 8.58 12.01
C PRO A 21 -7.98 8.58 10.50
N LYS A 22 -6.93 7.87 10.06
CA LYS A 22 -6.59 7.77 8.63
C LYS A 22 -7.53 6.81 7.91
N TYR A 23 -7.91 5.71 8.55
CA TYR A 23 -8.90 4.79 7.99
C TYR A 23 -10.26 5.47 7.78
N HIS A 24 -10.72 6.25 8.76
CA HIS A 24 -11.94 7.05 8.67
C HIS A 24 -11.89 8.05 7.51
N GLN A 25 -10.73 8.68 7.27
CA GLN A 25 -10.53 9.55 6.10
C GLN A 25 -10.70 8.80 4.78
N TRP A 26 -10.18 7.58 4.65
CA TRP A 26 -10.41 6.74 3.48
C TRP A 26 -11.89 6.40 3.31
N MET A 27 -12.59 6.08 4.40
CA MET A 27 -14.03 5.78 4.39
C MET A 27 -14.92 7.00 4.17
N GLN A 28 -14.35 8.20 3.93
CA GLN A 28 -15.11 9.33 3.39
C GLN A 28 -15.18 9.34 1.85
N ASP A 29 -14.40 8.50 1.16
CA ASP A 29 -14.43 8.40 -0.31
C ASP A 29 -15.59 7.51 -0.79
N PRO A 30 -16.59 8.06 -1.52
CA PRO A 30 -17.72 7.28 -2.02
C PRO A 30 -17.30 6.12 -2.93
N ALA A 31 -16.19 6.26 -3.67
CA ALA A 31 -15.69 5.20 -4.54
C ALA A 31 -15.11 4.03 -3.73
N LEU A 32 -14.47 4.31 -2.59
CA LEU A 32 -14.00 3.26 -1.68
C LEU A 32 -15.17 2.59 -0.97
N LEU A 33 -16.11 3.36 -0.42
CA LEU A 33 -17.32 2.82 0.22
C LEU A 33 -18.10 1.89 -0.72
N GLN A 34 -18.30 2.31 -1.97
CA GLN A 34 -18.96 1.48 -2.97
C GLN A 34 -18.16 0.21 -3.29
N ALA A 35 -16.83 0.30 -3.39
CA ALA A 35 -15.97 -0.83 -3.72
C ALA A 35 -15.85 -1.86 -2.58
N THR A 36 -16.00 -1.42 -1.32
CA THR A 36 -15.97 -2.30 -0.13
C THR A 36 -17.36 -2.73 0.30
N GLY A 37 -18.43 -2.15 -0.25
CA GLY A 37 -19.80 -2.37 0.21
C GLY A 37 -20.05 -1.81 1.62
N SER A 38 -19.29 -0.79 2.03
CA SER A 38 -19.37 -0.19 3.36
C SER A 38 -20.31 1.00 3.39
N GLU A 39 -20.96 1.21 4.53
CA GLU A 39 -21.68 2.44 4.84
C GLU A 39 -20.76 3.44 5.57
N PRO A 40 -20.95 4.75 5.38
CA PRO A 40 -20.16 5.76 6.08
C PRO A 40 -20.48 5.74 7.57
N LEU A 41 -19.44 5.73 8.40
CA LEU A 41 -19.53 5.79 9.85
C LEU A 41 -18.97 7.10 10.39
N THR A 42 -19.45 7.52 11.56
CA THR A 42 -18.81 8.57 12.34
C THR A 42 -17.47 8.10 12.90
N LEU A 43 -16.58 9.03 13.25
CA LEU A 43 -15.27 8.69 13.80
C LEU A 43 -15.37 7.85 15.09
N ASP A 44 -16.36 8.13 15.94
CA ASP A 44 -16.59 7.35 17.17
C ASP A 44 -17.06 5.93 16.87
N GLU A 45 -17.92 5.75 15.86
CA GLU A 45 -18.34 4.42 15.39
C GLU A 45 -17.18 3.62 14.79
N GLU A 46 -16.26 4.27 14.07
CA GLU A 46 -15.03 3.63 13.56
C GLU A 46 -14.14 3.12 14.70
N TYR A 47 -14.03 3.86 15.81
CA TYR A 47 -13.35 3.37 17.01
C TYR A 47 -14.05 2.15 17.61
N GLN A 48 -15.39 2.12 17.65
CA GLN A 48 -16.13 0.95 18.13
C GLN A 48 -15.95 -0.26 17.21
N MET A 49 -15.94 -0.05 15.88
CA MET A 49 -15.68 -1.10 14.90
C MET A 49 -14.25 -1.64 15.00
N GLN A 50 -13.25 -0.77 15.14
CA GLN A 50 -11.87 -1.20 15.36
C GLN A 50 -11.74 -2.09 16.60
N LEU A 51 -12.39 -1.71 17.71
CA LEU A 51 -12.40 -2.50 18.93
C LEU A 51 -13.09 -3.86 18.74
N SER A 52 -14.27 -3.89 18.12
CA SER A 52 -15.02 -5.13 17.90
C SER A 52 -14.23 -6.10 17.00
N TRP A 53 -13.61 -5.62 15.93
CA TRP A 53 -12.80 -6.45 15.04
C TRP A 53 -11.52 -6.96 15.70
N THR A 54 -10.89 -6.15 16.54
CA THR A 54 -9.65 -6.55 17.25
C THR A 54 -9.91 -7.55 18.37
N GLN A 55 -11.13 -7.60 18.89
CA GLN A 55 -11.54 -8.52 19.96
C GLN A 55 -12.17 -9.82 19.43
N ASP A 56 -12.54 -9.87 18.15
CA ASP A 56 -13.11 -11.06 17.54
C ASP A 56 -12.03 -12.14 17.33
N PRO A 57 -12.13 -13.31 18.01
CA PRO A 57 -11.15 -14.38 17.87
C PRO A 57 -11.17 -15.05 16.48
N GLN A 58 -12.26 -14.89 15.73
CA GLN A 58 -12.42 -15.44 14.38
C GLN A 58 -12.05 -14.44 13.28
N LYS A 59 -11.61 -13.22 13.64
CA LYS A 59 -11.16 -12.21 12.68
C LYS A 59 -9.72 -11.81 12.95
N GLN A 60 -8.95 -11.60 11.89
CA GLN A 60 -7.69 -10.86 11.97
C GLN A 60 -7.67 -9.77 10.91
N THR A 61 -7.35 -8.56 11.36
CA THR A 61 -7.21 -7.38 10.51
C THR A 61 -5.80 -6.84 10.63
N PHE A 62 -5.15 -6.68 9.48
CA PHE A 62 -3.86 -6.02 9.37
C PHE A 62 -3.98 -4.78 8.50
N ILE A 63 -3.31 -3.72 8.91
CA ILE A 63 -3.06 -2.56 8.06
C ILE A 63 -1.86 -2.85 7.18
N VAL A 64 -2.01 -2.57 5.90
CA VAL A 64 -0.98 -2.69 4.86
C VAL A 64 -0.20 -1.39 4.82
N LEU A 65 1.12 -1.49 4.98
CA LEU A 65 2.06 -0.39 4.81
C LEU A 65 2.89 -0.59 3.53
N ASP A 66 3.10 0.51 2.78
CA ASP A 66 4.14 0.55 1.74
C ASP A 66 5.48 0.83 2.41
N LYS A 67 6.42 -0.13 2.28
CA LYS A 67 7.74 -0.06 2.91
C LYS A 67 8.57 1.13 2.42
N GLU A 68 8.29 1.63 1.21
CA GLU A 68 8.95 2.84 0.67
C GLU A 68 8.49 4.14 1.35
N LEU A 69 7.33 4.12 2.03
CA LEU A 69 6.75 5.29 2.69
C LEU A 69 7.08 5.38 4.19
N VAL A 70 7.72 4.36 4.77
CA VAL A 70 8.12 4.36 6.19
C VAL A 70 9.19 5.42 6.41
N VAL A 71 8.96 6.32 7.37
CA VAL A 71 9.90 7.40 7.70
C VAL A 71 10.85 6.94 8.80
N GLY A 72 12.13 6.76 8.45
CA GLY A 72 13.15 6.26 9.37
C GLY A 72 13.16 4.73 9.44
N ASP A 73 13.50 4.18 10.61
CA ASP A 73 13.54 2.73 10.81
C ASP A 73 12.14 2.19 11.17
N PHE A 74 11.79 1.04 10.60
CA PHE A 74 10.58 0.33 11.01
C PHE A 74 10.76 -0.25 12.42
N ILE A 75 9.86 0.14 13.32
CA ILE A 75 9.82 -0.33 14.71
C ILE A 75 8.54 -1.16 14.91
N HIS A 76 8.69 -2.44 15.24
CA HIS A 76 7.57 -3.31 15.57
C HIS A 76 6.73 -2.76 16.73
N GLY A 77 5.41 -2.81 16.58
CA GLY A 77 4.47 -2.31 17.60
C GLY A 77 4.11 -0.83 17.45
N ASN A 78 4.83 -0.07 16.63
CA ASN A 78 4.41 1.28 16.23
C ASN A 78 3.42 1.21 15.06
N ALA A 79 2.59 2.24 14.94
CA ALA A 79 1.53 2.33 13.93
C ALA A 79 2.04 2.64 12.52
N HIS A 80 3.04 3.53 12.39
CA HIS A 80 3.56 4.01 11.10
C HIS A 80 2.45 4.50 10.17
N THR A 81 1.59 5.39 10.69
CA THR A 81 0.38 5.89 10.00
C THR A 81 0.69 6.57 8.67
N GLU A 82 1.87 7.16 8.55
CA GLU A 82 2.38 7.79 7.32
C GLU A 82 2.50 6.79 6.16
N ALA A 83 2.81 5.52 6.46
CA ALA A 83 3.04 4.49 5.47
C ALA A 83 1.79 3.66 5.15
N MET A 84 0.64 3.90 5.81
CA MET A 84 -0.60 3.14 5.56
C MET A 84 -1.10 3.34 4.14
N VAL A 85 -1.42 2.24 3.46
CA VAL A 85 -1.94 2.24 2.08
C VAL A 85 -3.19 1.38 1.88
N GLY A 86 -3.58 0.60 2.87
CA GLY A 86 -4.78 -0.23 2.84
C GLY A 86 -4.86 -1.18 4.03
N ASP A 87 -5.65 -2.23 3.90
CA ASP A 87 -5.81 -3.28 4.90
C ASP A 87 -6.10 -4.64 4.25
N VAL A 88 -5.85 -5.70 5.02
CA VAL A 88 -6.21 -7.07 4.68
C VAL A 88 -6.90 -7.73 5.88
N ASN A 89 -7.99 -8.44 5.60
CA ASN A 89 -8.81 -9.12 6.59
C ASN A 89 -8.85 -10.61 6.30
N ILE A 90 -8.93 -11.40 7.36
CA ILE A 90 -9.28 -12.81 7.30
C ILE A 90 -10.39 -13.11 8.32
N TYR A 91 -11.38 -13.89 7.88
CA TYR A 91 -12.52 -14.33 8.67
C TYR A 91 -12.55 -15.86 8.70
N MET A 92 -12.49 -16.43 9.90
CA MET A 92 -12.43 -17.86 10.18
C MET A 92 -13.75 -18.30 10.83
N ASN A 93 -14.86 -17.96 10.17
CA ASN A 93 -16.22 -18.10 10.71
C ASN A 93 -17.03 -19.22 10.03
N ASP A 94 -16.39 -20.05 9.20
CA ASP A 94 -17.04 -21.18 8.56
C ASP A 94 -17.17 -22.33 9.57
N LEU A 95 -18.41 -22.58 10.02
CA LEU A 95 -18.71 -23.59 11.04
C LEU A 95 -18.64 -25.02 10.47
N ASP A 96 -18.79 -25.15 9.15
CA ASP A 96 -18.78 -26.45 8.47
C ASP A 96 -17.36 -26.86 8.06
N ASP A 97 -16.46 -25.88 7.83
CA ASP A 97 -15.04 -26.12 7.54
C ASP A 97 -14.11 -25.19 8.31
N SER A 98 -13.61 -25.65 9.45
CA SER A 98 -12.67 -24.91 10.30
C SER A 98 -11.31 -24.62 9.66
N GLN A 99 -11.02 -25.19 8.49
CA GLN A 99 -9.81 -24.92 7.72
C GLN A 99 -10.05 -23.97 6.55
N MET A 100 -11.28 -23.48 6.39
CA MET A 100 -11.64 -22.46 5.44
C MET A 100 -11.63 -21.08 6.10
N ALA A 101 -11.09 -20.09 5.39
CA ALA A 101 -11.23 -18.69 5.78
C ALA A 101 -11.54 -17.81 4.56
N GLU A 102 -12.38 -16.81 4.79
CA GLU A 102 -12.63 -15.74 3.82
C GLU A 102 -11.57 -14.65 3.99
N ILE A 103 -11.03 -14.16 2.87
CA ILE A 103 -10.04 -13.08 2.86
C ILE A 103 -10.52 -11.89 2.06
N GLU A 104 -10.23 -10.70 2.56
CA GLU A 104 -10.53 -9.43 1.91
C GLU A 104 -9.27 -8.56 1.88
N ILE A 105 -9.21 -7.71 0.86
CA ILE A 105 -8.13 -6.75 0.71
C ILE A 105 -8.65 -5.44 0.12
N MET A 106 -8.21 -4.34 0.72
CA MET A 106 -8.37 -3.00 0.17
C MET A 106 -6.99 -2.33 0.05
N ILE A 107 -6.75 -1.65 -1.06
CA ILE A 107 -5.66 -0.67 -1.20
C ILE A 107 -6.32 0.69 -1.41
N ALA A 108 -6.36 1.50 -0.36
CA ALA A 108 -7.12 2.74 -0.33
C ALA A 108 -6.44 3.87 -1.12
N GLU A 109 -5.11 3.92 -1.14
CA GLU A 109 -4.40 5.01 -1.83
C GLU A 109 -4.62 4.93 -3.36
N PRO A 110 -5.05 6.03 -4.00
CA PRO A 110 -5.52 6.02 -5.38
C PRO A 110 -4.37 5.94 -6.41
N LYS A 111 -4.71 5.44 -7.61
CA LYS A 111 -3.81 5.52 -8.77
C LYS A 111 -3.64 6.97 -9.22
N ARG A 112 -2.42 7.50 -9.27
CA ARG A 112 -2.20 8.80 -9.93
C ARG A 112 -2.33 8.58 -11.44
N LYS A 113 -3.25 9.30 -12.10
CA LYS A 113 -3.14 9.54 -13.55
C LYS A 113 -1.85 10.36 -13.73
N ASN A 114 -0.92 9.89 -14.55
CA ASN A 114 0.31 10.61 -14.89
C ASN A 114 0.00 12.01 -15.42
N VAL A 115 -0.12 13.01 -14.54
CA VAL A 115 0.01 14.40 -14.95
C VAL A 115 1.49 14.60 -15.15
N LYS A 116 1.94 14.46 -16.40
CA LYS A 116 3.21 15.03 -16.81
C LYS A 116 3.10 16.53 -16.50
N HIS A 117 3.56 16.97 -15.34
CA HIS A 117 3.92 18.36 -15.14
C HIS A 117 5.08 18.61 -16.11
N ARG A 118 4.73 19.03 -17.33
CA ARG A 118 5.64 19.77 -18.18
C ARG A 118 6.00 20.99 -17.34
N PHE A 119 7.17 20.98 -16.72
CA PHE A 119 7.77 22.19 -16.16
C PHE A 119 7.92 23.18 -17.31
N CYS A 120 6.89 23.99 -17.54
CA CYS A 120 7.02 25.23 -18.26
C CYS A 120 7.72 26.18 -17.31
N TYR A 121 9.05 26.26 -17.40
CA TYR A 121 9.74 27.48 -17.01
C TYR A 121 9.15 28.60 -17.86
N LYS A 122 8.23 29.39 -17.31
CA LYS A 122 7.99 30.73 -17.81
C LYS A 122 9.08 31.60 -17.20
N GLU A 123 10.09 31.94 -17.99
CA GLU A 123 10.93 33.10 -17.71
C GLU A 123 10.02 34.32 -17.68
N SER A 124 9.65 34.77 -16.49
CA SER A 124 9.09 36.10 -16.30
C SER A 124 10.27 37.07 -16.27
N VAL A 125 10.53 37.71 -17.42
CA VAL A 125 11.44 38.85 -17.54
C VAL A 125 10.91 39.97 -16.65
N PHE A 126 11.61 40.29 -15.57
CA PHE A 126 11.43 41.54 -14.85
C PHE A 126 11.92 42.68 -15.78
N HIS A 127 11.00 43.55 -16.20
CA HIS A 127 11.35 44.84 -16.77
C HIS A 127 11.65 45.80 -15.61
N ASP A 128 12.94 46.01 -15.34
CA ASP A 128 13.39 47.17 -14.58
C ASP A 128 13.26 48.42 -15.46
N THR A 129 12.35 49.31 -15.08
CA THR A 129 12.26 50.66 -15.60
C THR A 129 13.47 51.47 -15.14
N CYS A 130 14.48 51.61 -15.99
CA CYS A 130 15.47 52.68 -15.87
C CYS A 130 15.03 53.86 -16.75
N GLN A 131 14.49 54.91 -16.14
CA GLN A 131 14.68 56.26 -16.67
C GLN A 131 15.94 56.81 -16.00
N HIS A 132 17.02 56.98 -16.78
CA HIS A 132 17.64 58.28 -17.06
C HIS A 132 18.78 58.09 -18.08
N HIS A 133 18.68 58.89 -19.15
CA HIS A 133 19.70 59.25 -20.14
C HIS A 133 20.13 58.22 -21.21
N VAL A 134 19.51 58.44 -22.37
CA VAL A 134 19.98 58.12 -23.72
C VAL A 134 21.30 58.85 -24.02
N VAL A 135 22.35 58.13 -24.42
CA VAL A 135 23.29 58.52 -25.51
C VAL A 135 23.86 57.25 -26.15
N LEU A 136 23.96 57.29 -27.49
CA LEU A 136 24.27 56.25 -28.45
C LEU A 136 25.76 55.91 -28.60
N THR A 137 25.99 54.72 -29.18
CA THR A 137 27.11 54.25 -30.03
C THR A 137 28.27 53.46 -29.39
N GLY A 138 28.52 52.28 -30.00
CA GLY A 138 29.87 51.83 -30.40
C GLY A 138 30.64 50.89 -29.47
N ASN A 139 30.67 49.60 -29.82
CA ASN A 139 31.79 48.64 -29.78
C ASN A 139 33.06 48.94 -28.93
N ILE A 140 33.55 47.89 -28.23
CA ILE A 140 34.97 47.53 -27.91
C ILE A 140 35.32 47.39 -26.40
N PHE A 141 35.74 46.16 -26.06
CA PHE A 141 36.71 45.68 -25.06
C PHE A 141 36.79 46.21 -23.61
N SER A 142 36.76 45.22 -22.70
CA SER A 142 37.69 44.97 -21.58
C SER A 142 37.66 45.86 -20.34
N LYS A 143 37.48 45.23 -19.16
CA LYS A 143 38.55 44.89 -18.20
C LYS A 143 37.94 44.45 -16.87
N THR A 144 38.35 43.28 -16.40
CA THR A 144 38.29 42.82 -15.01
C THR A 144 39.27 43.61 -14.14
N HIS A 145 38.88 44.05 -12.94
CA HIS A 145 39.78 44.33 -11.81
C HIS A 145 39.20 43.79 -10.49
N HIS A 146 40.12 43.40 -9.62
CA HIS A 146 40.03 42.44 -8.51
C HIS A 146 40.05 43.15 -7.14
N PHE A 147 39.94 42.34 -6.07
CA PHE A 147 40.26 42.58 -4.63
C PHE A 147 39.06 42.77 -3.67
N PRO A 148 39.18 42.41 -2.37
CA PRO A 148 39.47 41.05 -1.85
C PRO A 148 38.58 40.68 -0.63
N ASP A 149 38.68 39.41 -0.21
CA ASP A 149 38.34 38.90 1.14
C ASP A 149 36.85 38.75 1.52
N PHE A 150 36.30 37.56 1.31
CA PHE A 150 34.92 37.18 1.59
C PHE A 150 34.82 36.39 2.90
N ARG A 151 35.36 36.93 4.01
CA ARG A 151 35.11 36.40 5.38
C ARG A 151 33.97 37.13 6.12
N VAL A 152 33.05 37.76 5.40
CA VAL A 152 31.88 38.45 5.99
C VAL A 152 30.53 38.02 5.36
N PHE A 153 30.52 36.97 4.53
CA PHE A 153 29.29 36.46 3.90
C PHE A 153 28.70 35.20 4.56
N GLN A 154 29.20 34.82 5.74
CA GLN A 154 28.59 33.77 6.57
C GLN A 154 27.66 34.31 7.66
N SER A 155 27.41 35.61 7.73
CA SER A 155 26.60 36.21 8.81
C SER A 155 25.37 37.00 8.35
N ILE A 156 25.05 37.02 7.05
CA ILE A 156 23.86 37.71 6.49
C ILE A 156 22.96 36.74 5.71
N ARG A 157 22.69 35.56 6.30
CA ARG A 157 21.62 34.66 5.83
C ARG A 157 20.57 34.35 6.91
N ARG A 158 20.63 35.06 8.04
CA ARG A 158 19.86 34.73 9.25
C ARG A 158 18.66 35.65 9.53
N LEU A 159 18.28 36.55 8.63
CA LEU A 159 17.21 37.48 8.97
C LEU A 159 16.48 38.10 7.76
N VAL A 160 16.01 37.28 6.81
CA VAL A 160 14.86 37.63 5.97
C VAL A 160 14.10 36.32 5.64
N PHE A 161 12.83 36.26 6.03
CA PHE A 161 11.84 35.18 5.86
C PHE A 161 11.84 33.99 6.82
N VAL A 162 11.57 34.30 8.09
CA VAL A 162 10.50 33.59 8.83
C VAL A 162 9.18 33.83 8.07
N LEU A 163 8.35 32.78 7.95
CA LEU A 163 7.10 32.68 7.17
C LEU A 163 7.22 32.14 5.73
N LYS A 164 7.61 30.86 5.62
CA LYS A 164 6.89 29.83 4.84
C LYS A 164 7.29 28.44 5.37
N HIS A 165 6.75 28.10 6.54
CA HIS A 165 6.51 26.69 6.88
C HIS A 165 5.29 26.26 6.06
N GLU A 166 5.48 25.97 4.79
CA GLU A 166 4.48 25.28 3.96
C GLU A 166 5.07 23.91 3.70
N THR A 167 4.66 22.97 4.56
CA THR A 167 4.51 21.54 4.27
C THR A 167 5.52 20.94 3.31
N ASN A 168 6.51 20.20 3.84
CA ASN A 168 6.94 18.99 3.17
C ASN A 168 5.73 18.06 3.09
N VAL A 169 4.86 18.29 2.09
CA VAL A 169 3.98 17.25 1.61
C VAL A 169 4.94 16.26 0.98
N HIS A 170 5.35 15.24 1.73
CA HIS A 170 5.84 14.03 1.08
C HIS A 170 4.78 13.69 0.05
N GLU A 171 5.12 13.76 -1.23
CA GLU A 171 4.21 13.33 -2.28
C GLU A 171 3.88 11.87 -2.01
N ILE A 172 2.71 11.61 -1.41
CA ILE A 172 2.23 10.25 -1.14
C ILE A 172 2.15 9.57 -2.50
N GLY A 173 3.05 8.60 -2.69
CA GLY A 173 3.22 7.87 -3.93
C GLY A 173 2.06 6.90 -4.16
N ASP A 174 1.64 6.78 -5.42
CA ASP A 174 0.65 5.80 -5.85
C ASP A 174 1.11 4.38 -5.48
N SER A 175 0.39 3.72 -4.58
CA SER A 175 0.75 2.39 -4.07
C SER A 175 0.06 1.25 -4.84
N ARG A 176 -0.87 1.56 -5.75
CA ARG A 176 -1.55 0.56 -6.58
C ARG A 176 -0.68 0.14 -7.75
N GLY A 177 -0.72 -1.14 -8.12
CA GLY A 177 0.06 -1.67 -9.24
C GLY A 177 1.55 -1.89 -8.94
N LYS A 178 2.03 -1.61 -7.72
CA LYS A 178 3.38 -1.95 -7.26
C LYS A 178 3.56 -3.43 -6.85
N GLY A 179 2.48 -4.21 -6.84
CA GLY A 179 2.46 -5.58 -6.33
C GLY A 179 2.15 -5.71 -4.83
N ILE A 180 1.91 -4.59 -4.12
CA ILE A 180 1.62 -4.57 -2.68
C ILE A 180 0.42 -5.45 -2.34
N GLY A 181 -0.71 -5.32 -3.03
CA GLY A 181 -1.90 -6.10 -2.68
C GLY A 181 -1.70 -7.61 -2.82
N LYS A 182 -0.96 -8.03 -3.84
CA LYS A 182 -0.57 -9.43 -4.06
C LYS A 182 0.34 -9.93 -2.93
N GLU A 183 1.33 -9.13 -2.54
CA GLU A 183 2.25 -9.44 -1.43
C GLU A 183 1.49 -9.53 -0.10
N SER A 184 0.56 -8.60 0.18
CA SER A 184 -0.28 -8.60 1.37
C SER A 184 -1.14 -9.86 1.49
N VAL A 185 -1.83 -10.26 0.42
CA VAL A 185 -2.65 -11.49 0.41
C VAL A 185 -1.78 -12.72 0.70
N LEU A 186 -0.61 -12.84 0.05
CA LEU A 186 0.31 -13.95 0.26
C LEU A 186 0.85 -14.00 1.69
N MET A 187 1.15 -12.83 2.28
CA MET A 187 1.58 -12.73 3.68
C MET A 187 0.46 -13.14 4.65
N LEU A 188 -0.78 -12.69 4.41
CA LEU A 188 -1.94 -13.06 5.22
C LEU A 188 -2.23 -14.56 5.14
N MET A 189 -2.21 -15.15 3.95
CA MET A 189 -2.39 -16.59 3.77
C MET A 189 -1.31 -17.41 4.48
N ALA A 190 -0.04 -16.99 4.38
CA ALA A 190 1.06 -17.63 5.09
C ALA A 190 0.86 -17.55 6.61
N PHE A 191 0.50 -16.38 7.12
CA PHE A 191 0.17 -16.20 8.53
C PHE A 191 -0.98 -17.11 8.98
N ALA A 192 -2.03 -17.25 8.15
CA ALA A 192 -3.19 -18.07 8.48
C ALA A 192 -2.90 -19.57 8.49
N VAL A 193 -2.12 -20.07 7.52
CA VAL A 193 -1.58 -21.43 7.56
C VAL A 193 -0.75 -21.63 8.82
N GLU A 194 0.09 -20.65 9.16
CA GLU A 194 1.06 -20.77 10.24
C GLU A 194 0.42 -20.78 11.64
N ASN A 195 -0.63 -20.00 11.84
CA ASN A 195 -1.17 -19.72 13.17
C ASN A 195 -2.54 -20.37 13.41
N PHE A 196 -3.28 -20.68 12.34
CA PHE A 196 -4.67 -21.14 12.44
C PHE A 196 -4.96 -22.43 11.66
N SER A 197 -3.96 -23.02 10.99
CA SER A 197 -4.14 -24.22 10.15
C SER A 197 -5.21 -24.05 9.07
N ILE A 198 -5.35 -22.83 8.55
CA ILE A 198 -6.23 -22.55 7.40
C ILE A 198 -5.54 -23.04 6.12
N HIS A 199 -6.26 -23.80 5.31
CA HIS A 199 -5.76 -24.37 4.07
C HIS A 199 -6.64 -24.10 2.85
N ILE A 200 -7.84 -23.56 3.08
CA ILE A 200 -8.77 -23.17 2.02
C ILE A 200 -9.08 -21.69 2.20
N PHE A 201 -8.87 -20.92 1.14
CA PHE A 201 -9.09 -19.49 1.13
C PHE A 201 -10.21 -19.15 0.17
N ARG A 202 -11.19 -18.38 0.64
CA ARG A 202 -12.29 -17.85 -0.16
C ARG A 202 -12.14 -16.35 -0.30
N ALA A 203 -12.44 -15.82 -1.47
CA ALA A 203 -12.58 -14.38 -1.70
C ALA A 203 -13.88 -14.12 -2.44
N LYS A 204 -14.66 -13.15 -1.95
CA LYS A 204 -15.86 -12.65 -2.63
C LYS A 204 -15.53 -11.27 -3.16
N ILE A 205 -15.70 -11.08 -4.45
CA ILE A 205 -15.23 -9.88 -5.15
C ILE A 205 -16.36 -9.38 -6.04
N GLY A 206 -16.72 -8.10 -5.92
CA GLY A 206 -17.69 -7.48 -6.82
C GLY A 206 -17.30 -7.68 -8.29
N GLU A 207 -18.25 -8.04 -9.14
CA GLU A 207 -18.02 -8.42 -10.54
C GLU A 207 -17.37 -7.29 -11.37
N SER A 208 -17.56 -6.04 -10.96
CA SER A 208 -16.94 -4.86 -11.58
C SER A 208 -15.47 -4.64 -11.19
N ASN A 209 -14.96 -5.34 -10.17
CA ASN A 209 -13.60 -5.20 -9.67
C ASN A 209 -12.62 -6.13 -10.40
N GLU A 210 -12.47 -5.89 -11.70
CA GLU A 210 -11.61 -6.69 -12.59
C GLU A 210 -10.14 -6.75 -12.15
N ALA A 211 -9.66 -5.68 -11.49
CA ALA A 211 -8.30 -5.65 -10.97
C ALA A 211 -8.08 -6.70 -9.89
N SER A 212 -9.01 -6.80 -8.92
CA SER A 212 -8.94 -7.83 -7.87
C SER A 212 -9.22 -9.22 -8.46
N LEU A 213 -10.23 -9.39 -9.32
CA LEU A 213 -10.50 -10.67 -9.97
C LEU A 213 -9.28 -11.22 -10.71
N LEU A 214 -8.61 -10.38 -11.51
CA LEU A 214 -7.39 -10.78 -12.21
C LEU A 214 -6.25 -11.12 -11.24
N MET A 215 -6.08 -10.34 -10.17
CA MET A 215 -5.07 -10.60 -9.15
C MET A 215 -5.28 -11.97 -8.49
N PHE A 216 -6.49 -12.27 -8.02
CA PHE A 216 -6.82 -13.54 -7.36
C PHE A 216 -6.73 -14.73 -8.33
N ARG A 217 -7.19 -14.59 -9.58
CA ARG A 217 -7.01 -15.61 -10.63
C ARG A 217 -5.53 -15.90 -10.89
N LYS A 218 -4.68 -14.87 -10.96
CA LYS A 218 -3.21 -15.04 -11.07
C LYS A 218 -2.59 -15.74 -9.86
N LEU A 219 -3.16 -15.54 -8.66
CA LEU A 219 -2.77 -16.27 -7.45
C LEU A 219 -3.21 -17.75 -7.46
N GLY A 220 -3.97 -18.19 -8.47
CA GLY A 220 -4.46 -19.55 -8.60
C GLY A 220 -5.84 -19.79 -7.97
N PHE A 221 -6.53 -18.73 -7.54
CA PHE A 221 -7.92 -18.87 -7.11
C PHE A 221 -8.81 -19.20 -8.30
N MET A 222 -9.72 -20.15 -8.08
CA MET A 222 -10.66 -20.65 -9.07
C MET A 222 -12.07 -20.17 -8.73
N GLU A 223 -12.84 -19.79 -9.74
CA GLU A 223 -14.23 -19.37 -9.57
C GLU A 223 -15.10 -20.57 -9.17
N VAL A 224 -15.87 -20.41 -8.09
CA VAL A 224 -16.75 -21.47 -7.57
C VAL A 224 -18.22 -21.11 -7.67
N SER A 225 -18.55 -19.82 -7.66
CA SER A 225 -19.92 -19.34 -7.86
C SER A 225 -19.96 -17.87 -8.23
N HIS A 226 -21.10 -17.44 -8.77
CA HIS A 226 -21.43 -16.04 -9.04
C HIS A 226 -22.81 -15.76 -8.45
N SER A 227 -22.98 -14.56 -7.88
CA SER A 227 -24.24 -14.09 -7.31
C SER A 227 -24.78 -12.92 -8.10
N GLU A 228 -25.89 -13.15 -8.80
CA GLU A 228 -26.60 -12.11 -9.55
C GLU A 228 -27.26 -11.05 -8.66
N ILE A 229 -27.56 -11.40 -7.41
CA ILE A 229 -28.23 -10.49 -6.45
C ILE A 229 -27.20 -9.52 -5.87
N PHE A 230 -26.04 -10.02 -5.46
CA PHE A 230 -24.98 -9.22 -4.85
C PHE A 230 -23.97 -8.69 -5.87
N LYS A 231 -24.06 -9.12 -7.14
CA LYS A 231 -23.13 -8.76 -8.22
C LYS A 231 -21.69 -9.06 -7.83
N GLU A 232 -21.46 -10.25 -7.29
CA GLU A 232 -20.16 -10.72 -6.79
C GLU A 232 -19.78 -12.09 -7.35
N VAL A 233 -18.49 -12.32 -7.48
CA VAL A 233 -17.86 -13.59 -7.85
C VAL A 233 -17.19 -14.16 -6.61
N SER A 234 -17.48 -15.43 -6.31
CA SER A 234 -16.79 -16.18 -5.27
C SER A 234 -15.67 -17.03 -5.87
N LEU A 235 -14.48 -16.86 -5.30
CA LEU A 235 -13.24 -17.50 -5.73
C LEU A 235 -12.66 -18.32 -4.57
N ASN A 236 -12.25 -19.56 -4.82
CA ASN A 236 -11.61 -20.41 -3.83
C ASN A 236 -10.21 -20.85 -4.26
N LEU A 237 -9.31 -20.98 -3.28
CA LEU A 237 -8.02 -21.62 -3.43
C LEU A 237 -7.83 -22.65 -2.31
N SER A 238 -7.71 -23.93 -2.68
CA SER A 238 -7.35 -25.01 -1.76
C SER A 238 -5.88 -25.34 -1.91
N LEU A 239 -5.10 -25.12 -0.84
CA LEU A 239 -3.68 -25.48 -0.83
C LEU A 239 -3.46 -27.00 -0.86
N ARG A 240 -4.47 -27.78 -0.47
CA ARG A 240 -4.47 -29.25 -0.55
C ARG A 240 -4.63 -29.74 -2.00
N ALA A 241 -5.48 -29.09 -2.79
CA ALA A 241 -5.65 -29.46 -4.19
C ALA A 241 -4.36 -29.28 -5.00
N LEU A 242 -3.52 -28.30 -4.63
CA LEU A 242 -2.19 -28.09 -5.21
C LEU A 242 -1.18 -29.21 -4.89
N GLU A 243 -1.45 -30.08 -3.91
CA GLU A 243 -0.63 -31.27 -3.62
C GLU A 243 -0.75 -32.30 -4.75
N ASN A 244 -1.98 -32.50 -5.24
CA ASN A 244 -2.31 -33.57 -6.17
C ASN A 244 -1.83 -33.32 -7.62
N ASP A 245 -1.59 -32.06 -7.98
CA ASP A 245 -1.05 -31.68 -9.30
C ASP A 245 0.48 -31.79 -9.38
N THR A 246 1.17 -32.03 -8.26
CA THR A 246 2.62 -32.24 -8.25
C THR A 246 2.98 -33.71 -8.09
N ASN A 247 3.44 -34.31 -9.18
CA ASN A 247 4.02 -35.66 -9.23
C ASN A 247 5.42 -35.71 -8.54
N ILE A 248 5.49 -35.30 -7.27
CA ILE A 248 6.69 -35.39 -6.41
C ILE A 248 6.29 -36.16 -5.14
N ALA A 249 5.86 -37.40 -5.36
CA ALA A 249 5.70 -38.40 -4.31
C ALA A 249 7.05 -39.10 -4.05
N SER A 250 8.03 -38.38 -3.49
CA SER A 250 9.17 -39.02 -2.83
C SER A 250 9.94 -37.99 -2.02
N TYR A 251 9.60 -37.83 -0.74
CA TYR A 251 10.47 -37.57 0.42
C TYR A 251 9.56 -37.15 1.57
N ASN A 252 8.93 -38.13 2.20
CA ASN A 252 8.23 -37.94 3.47
C ASN A 252 9.27 -37.82 4.58
N LEU A 253 9.48 -36.60 5.10
CA LEU A 253 9.56 -36.32 6.53
C LEU A 253 9.67 -34.81 6.74
N TYR A 254 8.53 -34.15 6.98
CA TYR A 254 8.30 -33.01 7.87
C TYR A 254 6.97 -32.38 7.45
N SER A 255 5.92 -32.67 8.25
CA SER A 255 4.67 -31.93 8.45
C SER A 255 4.05 -31.20 7.24
N SER A 256 2.76 -31.47 6.99
CA SER A 256 1.90 -30.73 6.05
C SER A 256 2.11 -29.21 6.09
N PHE A 257 2.45 -28.67 7.27
CA PHE A 257 2.86 -27.29 7.48
C PHE A 257 4.08 -26.80 6.66
N ALA A 258 5.19 -27.52 6.69
CA ALA A 258 6.41 -27.14 5.98
C ALA A 258 6.19 -27.20 4.47
N PHE A 259 5.35 -28.13 4.02
CA PHE A 259 4.93 -28.23 2.64
C PHE A 259 4.08 -27.02 2.22
N TYR A 260 3.04 -26.64 2.96
CA TYR A 260 2.22 -25.46 2.59
C TYR A 260 3.01 -24.16 2.64
N LYS A 261 3.91 -24.02 3.63
CA LYS A 261 4.86 -22.90 3.65
C LYS A 261 5.74 -22.91 2.41
N THR A 262 6.23 -24.08 1.99
CA THR A 262 7.01 -24.25 0.76
C THR A 262 6.17 -24.00 -0.49
N ALA A 263 4.90 -24.42 -0.52
CA ALA A 263 3.96 -24.23 -1.62
C ALA A 263 3.61 -22.75 -1.78
N LEU A 264 3.33 -22.03 -0.69
CA LEU A 264 3.16 -20.59 -0.68
C LEU A 264 4.45 -19.87 -1.09
N VAL A 265 5.61 -20.29 -0.59
CA VAL A 265 6.91 -19.74 -1.02
C VAL A 265 7.15 -19.99 -2.51
N ASN A 266 6.81 -21.16 -3.03
CA ASN A 266 6.93 -21.50 -4.44
C ASN A 266 5.92 -20.72 -5.28
N MET A 267 4.71 -20.48 -4.76
CA MET A 267 3.71 -19.64 -5.39
C MET A 267 4.22 -18.20 -5.51
N VAL A 268 4.75 -17.63 -4.41
CA VAL A 268 5.42 -16.31 -4.41
C VAL A 268 6.56 -16.28 -5.44
N LYS A 269 7.44 -17.29 -5.47
CA LYS A 269 8.56 -17.36 -6.44
C LYS A 269 8.10 -17.42 -7.90
N ARG A 270 7.07 -18.23 -8.21
CA ARG A 270 6.48 -18.31 -9.56
C ARG A 270 5.88 -16.97 -9.97
N LEU A 271 5.24 -16.32 -9.02
CA LEU A 271 4.59 -15.03 -9.21
C LEU A 271 5.57 -13.86 -9.41
N ASP A 272 6.73 -13.90 -8.78
CA ASP A 272 7.82 -12.94 -9.00
C ASP A 272 8.45 -13.09 -10.40
N GLN A 273 8.40 -14.28 -11.00
CA GLN A 273 8.91 -14.54 -12.34
C GLN A 273 7.96 -14.02 -13.44
N CYS A 274 6.66 -13.97 -13.19
CA CYS A 274 5.65 -13.51 -14.17
C CYS A 274 5.47 -11.98 -14.22
N ASP A 275 5.91 -11.23 -13.21
CA ASP A 275 5.80 -9.76 -13.20
C ASP A 275 7.01 -9.07 -13.87
N GLY A 276 7.93 -9.85 -14.47
CA GLY A 276 9.15 -9.38 -15.15
C GLY A 276 9.13 -9.45 -16.68
N SER A 277 7.99 -9.74 -17.29
CA SER A 277 7.81 -9.91 -18.75
C SER A 277 6.77 -8.98 -19.33
#